data_AF-A0A1H7UW14-F1
#
_entry.id   AF-A0A1H7UW14-F1
#
_cell.length_a   1.000
_cell.length_b   1.000
_cell.length_c   1.000
_cell.angle_alpha   90.00
_cell.angle_beta   90.00
_cell.angle_gamma   90.00
#
_symmetry.space_group_name_H-M   'P 1'
#
loop_
_entity.id
_entity.type
_entity.pdbx_description
1 polymer ?
#
loop_
_entity_poly.entity_id
_entity_poly.type
_entity_poly.pdbx_seq_one_letter_code
_entity_poly.pdbx_strand_id
1 'polypeptide(L)'
;MVNLEWQHKLVFYNVDTYLALLLIDLRDFVRDWGSRLDAIHLVEERESIAIIRFLHRDTISQKGVSPMSVIIKRKAMIFRGFTRLEMKLNGKAIGTISNGEKREINVPYKNSCLQVTQFGGKSNELSVSDGDMVLISTAAWTGWGLFLIAIIVPMMVNSFDGLPQVSSVMLTFVMYLSAFWLVYSFKLTKLTAVNELKKR
;
A
#
# COMPACT_ATOMS: atom_id res chain seq x y z
N MET A 1 -27.11 18.99 49.48
CA MET A 1 -27.46 17.59 49.20
C MET A 1 -27.96 17.53 47.77
N VAL A 2 -27.10 17.10 46.84
CA VAL A 2 -27.44 16.97 45.41
C VAL A 2 -27.84 15.53 45.15
N ASN A 3 -29.01 15.36 44.53
CA ASN A 3 -29.71 14.10 44.37
C ASN A 3 -28.95 13.16 43.39
N LEU A 4 -28.55 11.98 43.88
CA LEU A 4 -27.70 10.98 43.19
C LEU A 4 -28.47 10.11 42.18
N GLU A 5 -29.78 10.27 42.02
CA GLU A 5 -30.60 9.45 41.11
C GLU A 5 -30.39 9.74 39.61
N TRP A 6 -29.76 10.86 39.23
CA TRP A 6 -29.60 11.22 37.81
C TRP A 6 -28.34 10.67 37.13
N GLN A 7 -27.46 9.97 37.86
CA GLN A 7 -26.21 9.44 37.29
C GLN A 7 -26.35 8.06 36.61
N HIS A 8 -27.44 7.33 36.83
CA HIS A 8 -27.64 6.00 36.22
C HIS A 8 -28.40 6.02 34.88
N LYS A 9 -28.86 7.18 34.40
CA LYS A 9 -29.73 7.27 33.22
C LYS A 9 -29.05 7.66 31.91
N LEU A 10 -27.72 7.80 31.88
CA LEU A 10 -27.03 8.39 30.71
C LEU A 10 -25.97 7.55 30.00
N VAL A 11 -25.76 6.27 30.35
CA VAL A 11 -24.76 5.46 29.62
C VAL A 11 -25.24 4.02 29.40
N PHE A 12 -26.30 3.88 28.60
CA PHE A 12 -26.56 2.66 27.84
C PHE A 12 -26.94 3.06 26.42
N TYR A 13 -25.99 3.68 25.71
CA TYR A 13 -26.05 3.62 24.25
C TYR A 13 -25.75 2.17 23.87
N ASN A 14 -26.80 1.47 23.45
CA ASN A 14 -26.77 0.07 23.11
C ASN A 14 -25.68 -0.18 22.05
N VAL A 15 -24.81 -1.16 22.28
CA VAL A 15 -23.70 -1.53 21.37
C VAL A 15 -24.22 -1.80 19.95
N ASP A 16 -25.46 -2.28 19.86
CA ASP A 16 -26.21 -2.48 18.61
C ASP A 16 -26.37 -1.19 17.78
N THR A 17 -26.53 -0.04 18.43
CA THR A 17 -26.68 1.26 17.74
C THR A 17 -25.35 1.74 17.17
N TYR A 18 -24.24 1.51 17.88
CA TYR A 18 -22.90 1.80 17.36
C TYR A 18 -22.53 0.87 16.20
N LEU A 19 -22.85 -0.43 16.31
CA LEU A 19 -22.66 -1.40 15.22
C LEU A 19 -23.50 -1.04 13.99
N ALA A 20 -24.75 -0.63 14.18
CA ALA A 20 -25.62 -0.22 13.07
C ALA A 20 -25.08 1.02 12.35
N LEU A 21 -24.60 2.03 13.10
CA LEU A 21 -23.98 3.23 12.51
C LEU A 21 -22.67 2.88 11.77
N LEU A 22 -21.84 2.01 12.34
CA LEU A 22 -20.62 1.52 11.70
C LEU A 22 -20.91 0.76 10.40
N LEU A 23 -21.96 -0.06 10.36
CA LEU A 23 -22.34 -0.84 9.18
C LEU A 23 -22.90 0.04 8.06
N ILE A 24 -23.64 1.10 8.39
CA ILE A 24 -24.13 2.08 7.41
C ILE A 24 -22.95 2.83 6.79
N ASP A 25 -22.02 3.30 7.62
CA ASP A 25 -20.84 4.04 7.17
C ASP A 25 -19.91 3.13 6.33
N LEU A 26 -19.77 1.86 6.71
CA LEU A 26 -19.02 0.86 5.93
C LEU A 26 -19.67 0.57 4.57
N ARG A 27 -21.01 0.51 4.51
CA ARG A 27 -21.75 0.28 3.26
C ARG A 27 -21.56 1.45 2.30
N ASP A 28 -21.68 2.68 2.79
CA ASP A 28 -21.48 3.88 1.97
C ASP A 28 -20.02 4.03 1.55
N PHE A 29 -19.07 3.71 2.43
CA PHE A 29 -17.65 3.63 2.08
C PHE A 29 -17.38 2.60 0.98
N VAL A 30 -17.92 1.38 1.08
CA VAL A 30 -17.75 0.33 0.05
C VAL A 30 -18.37 0.76 -1.27
N ARG A 31 -19.52 1.44 -1.24
CA ARG A 31 -20.19 1.96 -2.45
C ARG A 31 -19.40 3.08 -3.13
N ASP A 32 -18.88 4.04 -2.37
CA ASP A 32 -17.99 5.09 -2.87
C ASP A 32 -16.66 4.52 -3.36
N TRP A 33 -16.17 3.46 -2.73
CA TRP A 33 -14.95 2.81 -3.16
C TRP A 33 -15.11 2.08 -4.50
N GLY A 34 -16.28 1.45 -4.74
CA GLY A 34 -16.62 0.82 -6.01
C GLY A 34 -16.57 1.79 -7.20
N SER A 35 -17.22 2.95 -7.08
CA SER A 35 -17.25 3.97 -8.14
C SER A 35 -15.85 4.55 -8.43
N ARG A 36 -15.00 4.65 -7.40
CA ARG A 36 -13.61 5.09 -7.55
C ARG A 36 -12.73 4.06 -8.25
N LEU A 37 -13.02 2.76 -8.11
CA LEU A 37 -12.30 1.69 -8.83
C LEU A 37 -12.59 1.73 -10.35
N ASP A 38 -13.82 2.04 -10.75
CA ASP A 38 -14.17 2.19 -12.16
C ASP A 38 -13.47 3.39 -12.80
N ALA A 39 -13.38 4.50 -12.07
CA ALA A 39 -12.60 5.67 -12.50
C ALA A 39 -11.09 5.38 -12.61
N ILE A 40 -10.55 4.53 -11.72
CA ILE A 40 -9.15 4.09 -11.77
C ILE A 40 -8.87 3.25 -13.02
N HIS A 41 -9.80 2.37 -13.41
CA HIS A 41 -9.65 1.56 -14.62
C HIS A 41 -9.52 2.41 -15.89
N LEU A 42 -10.33 3.48 -15.99
CA LEU A 42 -10.29 4.40 -17.13
C LEU A 42 -9.04 5.28 -17.18
N VAL A 43 -8.49 5.66 -16.02
CA VAL A 43 -7.20 6.40 -15.94
C VAL A 43 -6.02 5.48 -16.27
N GLU A 44 -6.04 4.23 -15.79
CA GLU A 44 -5.02 3.22 -16.08
C GLU A 44 -4.97 2.92 -17.59
N GLU A 45 -6.12 2.89 -18.28
CA GLU A 45 -6.20 2.69 -19.73
C GLU A 45 -5.58 3.84 -20.53
N ARG A 46 -5.83 5.09 -20.14
CA ARG A 46 -5.26 6.26 -20.82
C ARG A 46 -3.75 6.40 -20.62
N GLU A 47 -3.24 6.08 -19.43
CA GLU A 47 -1.79 6.08 -19.19
C GLU A 47 -1.07 4.96 -19.94
N SER A 48 -1.69 3.79 -20.04
CA SER A 48 -1.10 2.65 -20.77
C SER A 48 -0.89 2.97 -22.25
N ILE A 49 -1.85 3.66 -22.87
CA ILE A 49 -1.75 4.10 -24.27
C ILE A 49 -0.70 5.19 -24.46
N ALA A 50 -0.56 6.11 -23.50
CA ALA A 50 0.48 7.15 -23.53
C ALA A 50 1.89 6.56 -23.39
N ILE A 51 2.05 5.54 -22.52
CA ILE A 51 3.31 4.83 -22.32
C ILE A 51 3.72 4.08 -23.59
N ILE A 52 2.79 3.38 -24.27
CA ILE A 52 3.08 2.69 -25.54
C ILE A 52 3.53 3.69 -26.63
N ARG A 53 2.87 4.86 -26.73
CA ARG A 53 3.24 5.91 -27.70
C ARG A 53 4.60 6.55 -27.42
N PHE A 54 4.99 6.65 -26.14
CA PHE A 54 6.31 7.13 -25.74
C PHE A 54 7.41 6.10 -26.07
N LEU A 55 7.17 4.82 -25.79
CA LEU A 55 8.12 3.72 -26.05
C LEU A 55 8.48 3.59 -27.55
N HIS A 56 7.53 3.86 -28.46
CA HIS A 56 7.80 3.78 -29.89
C HIS A 56 8.68 4.94 -30.41
N ARG A 57 8.74 6.07 -29.70
CA ARG A 57 9.48 7.27 -30.13
C ARG A 57 10.97 7.22 -29.76
N ASP A 58 11.32 6.65 -28.61
CA ASP A 58 12.70 6.70 -28.09
C ASP A 58 13.61 5.56 -28.58
N THR A 59 13.01 4.47 -29.09
CA THR A 59 13.77 3.31 -29.59
C THR A 59 14.60 3.63 -30.86
N ILE A 60 14.41 4.79 -31.48
CA ILE A 60 15.09 5.17 -32.74
C ILE A 60 16.37 6.01 -32.50
N SER A 61 16.65 6.51 -31.28
CA SER A 61 17.62 7.60 -31.10
C SER A 61 18.94 7.29 -30.38
N GLN A 62 19.29 6.05 -30.02
CA GLN A 62 20.59 5.80 -29.34
C GLN A 62 21.34 4.55 -29.83
N LYS A 63 22.31 4.78 -30.73
CA LYS A 63 23.43 3.89 -31.03
C LYS A 63 24.70 4.50 -30.43
N GLY A 64 25.18 3.94 -29.32
CA GLY A 64 26.45 4.34 -28.70
C GLY A 64 26.47 3.99 -27.21
N VAL A 65 26.95 2.78 -26.89
CA VAL A 65 27.15 2.18 -25.55
C VAL A 65 26.36 2.88 -24.42
N SER A 66 25.07 2.59 -24.34
CA SER A 66 24.18 3.15 -23.33
C SER A 66 24.41 2.50 -21.96
N PRO A 67 24.37 3.27 -20.85
CA PRO A 67 24.24 2.66 -19.53
C PRO A 67 22.98 1.77 -19.52
N MET A 68 23.09 0.56 -18.97
CA MET A 68 21.93 -0.32 -18.87
C MET A 68 20.87 0.39 -18.03
N SER A 69 19.64 0.50 -18.54
CA SER A 69 18.58 1.26 -17.89
C SER A 69 17.38 0.37 -17.57
N VAL A 70 16.81 0.59 -16.39
CA VAL A 70 15.63 -0.11 -15.90
C VAL A 70 14.59 0.93 -15.52
N ILE A 71 13.36 0.70 -15.97
CA ILE A 71 12.23 1.58 -15.70
C ILE A 71 11.47 1.04 -14.49
N ILE A 72 11.39 1.85 -13.45
CA ILE A 72 10.62 1.55 -12.24
C ILE A 72 9.36 2.42 -12.23
N LYS A 73 8.19 1.79 -12.10
CA LYS A 73 6.91 2.48 -11.91
C LYS A 73 6.33 2.10 -10.55
N ARG A 74 5.90 3.09 -9.77
CA ARG A 74 5.10 2.82 -8.56
C ARG A 74 3.61 2.94 -8.88
N LYS A 75 2.84 1.90 -8.60
CA LYS A 75 1.37 1.95 -8.76
C LYS A 75 0.81 3.06 -7.87
N ALA A 76 0.03 3.96 -8.46
CA ALA A 76 -0.65 5.02 -7.73
C ALA A 76 -1.71 4.42 -6.78
N MET A 77 -1.71 4.87 -5.52
CA MET A 77 -2.69 4.45 -4.52
C MET A 77 -3.31 5.68 -3.85
N ILE A 78 -4.63 5.71 -3.71
CA ILE A 78 -5.44 6.86 -3.27
C ILE A 78 -5.01 7.34 -1.86
N PHE A 79 -4.64 6.43 -0.96
CA PHE A 79 -4.34 6.73 0.45
C PHE A 79 -2.84 6.88 0.79
N ARG A 80 -1.93 6.75 -0.18
CA ARG A 80 -0.46 6.77 0.09
C ARG A 80 0.29 7.90 -0.63
N GLY A 81 -0.40 9.00 -0.94
CA GLY A 81 0.12 10.15 -1.68
C GLY A 81 1.39 10.80 -1.11
N PHE A 82 1.67 10.67 0.18
CA PHE A 82 2.73 11.44 0.85
C PHE A 82 4.00 10.67 1.16
N THR A 83 4.03 9.36 0.99
CA THR A 83 5.17 8.56 1.48
C THR A 83 6.08 8.14 0.34
N ARG A 84 7.38 8.38 0.48
CA ARG A 84 8.41 7.95 -0.48
C ARG A 84 8.88 6.54 -0.15
N LEU A 85 9.17 5.73 -1.17
CA LEU A 85 9.84 4.45 -1.00
C LEU A 85 11.32 4.64 -1.30
N GLU A 86 12.19 4.12 -0.45
CA GLU A 86 13.62 4.05 -0.72
C GLU A 86 13.88 2.87 -1.65
N MET A 87 14.64 3.09 -2.73
CA MET A 87 15.05 2.07 -3.68
C MET A 87 16.48 1.65 -3.35
N LYS A 88 16.70 0.35 -3.30
CA LYS A 88 18.00 -0.28 -3.06
C LYS A 88 18.38 -1.18 -4.23
N LEU A 89 19.60 -1.05 -4.68
CA LEU A 89 20.20 -1.87 -5.72
C LEU A 89 21.40 -2.60 -5.13
N ASN A 90 21.38 -3.94 -5.16
CA ASN A 90 22.39 -4.79 -4.52
C ASN A 90 22.65 -4.38 -3.06
N GLY A 91 21.58 -4.06 -2.32
CA GLY A 91 21.64 -3.62 -0.92
C GLY A 91 22.03 -2.15 -0.69
N LYS A 92 22.46 -1.40 -1.73
CA LYS A 92 22.83 0.01 -1.62
C LYS A 92 21.67 0.93 -2.00
N ALA A 93 21.41 1.96 -1.21
CA ALA A 93 20.40 2.96 -1.51
C ALA A 93 20.79 3.75 -2.78
N ILE A 94 19.88 3.81 -3.75
CA ILE A 94 20.09 4.51 -5.03
C ILE A 94 19.17 5.73 -5.20
N GLY A 95 18.16 5.88 -4.32
CA GLY A 95 17.26 7.03 -4.33
C GLY A 95 15.88 6.67 -3.79
N THR A 96 14.90 7.54 -4.05
CA THR A 96 13.52 7.34 -3.60
C THR A 96 12.53 7.47 -4.76
N ILE A 97 11.38 6.81 -4.65
CA ILE A 97 10.28 6.91 -5.62
C ILE A 97 8.95 7.25 -4.93
N SER A 98 8.27 8.26 -5.47
CA SER A 98 7.01 8.81 -4.97
C SER A 98 5.80 8.06 -5.54
N ASN A 99 4.64 8.26 -4.94
CA ASN A 99 3.41 7.59 -5.37
C ASN A 99 3.05 7.95 -6.82
N GLY A 100 2.78 6.95 -7.65
CA GLY A 100 2.49 7.16 -9.08
C GLY A 100 3.71 7.53 -9.93
N GLU A 101 4.88 7.72 -9.33
CA GLU A 101 6.08 8.15 -10.05
C GLU A 101 6.62 7.03 -10.95
N LYS A 102 7.13 7.42 -12.11
CA LYS A 102 7.92 6.60 -13.01
C LYS A 102 9.34 7.15 -13.00
N ARG A 103 10.31 6.29 -12.74
CA ARG A 103 11.72 6.66 -12.65
C ARG A 103 12.59 5.67 -13.40
N GLU A 104 13.50 6.19 -14.20
CA GLU A 104 14.54 5.41 -14.85
C GLU A 104 15.78 5.40 -13.95
N ILE A 105 16.38 4.22 -13.80
CA ILE A 105 17.61 4.03 -13.04
C ILE A 105 18.65 3.32 -13.89
N ASN A 106 19.92 3.71 -13.72
CA ASN A 106 21.03 3.03 -14.36
C ASN A 106 21.46 1.84 -13.50
N VAL A 107 21.59 0.68 -14.12
CA VAL A 107 22.05 -0.56 -13.50
C VAL A 107 23.48 -0.86 -13.94
N PRO A 108 24.43 -1.06 -13.00
CA PRO A 108 25.83 -1.26 -13.36
C PRO A 108 26.13 -2.68 -13.88
N TYR A 109 25.28 -3.67 -13.58
CA TYR A 109 25.51 -5.07 -13.92
C TYR A 109 24.23 -5.77 -14.39
N LYS A 110 24.40 -6.72 -15.31
CA LYS A 110 23.38 -7.71 -15.70
C LYS A 110 23.04 -8.56 -14.47
N ASN A 111 21.76 -8.67 -14.11
CA ASN A 111 21.25 -9.33 -12.88
C ASN A 111 21.44 -8.56 -11.57
N SER A 112 21.34 -7.23 -11.60
CA SER A 112 21.32 -6.46 -10.35
C SER A 112 20.03 -6.74 -9.56
N CYS A 113 20.13 -6.83 -8.24
CA CYS A 113 18.99 -7.09 -7.37
C CYS A 113 18.35 -5.78 -6.89
N LEU A 114 17.10 -5.56 -7.27
CA LEU A 114 16.30 -4.43 -6.83
C LEU A 114 15.44 -4.81 -5.60
N GLN A 115 15.42 -3.93 -4.61
CA GLN A 115 14.55 -3.99 -3.44
C GLN A 115 14.02 -2.58 -3.14
N VAL A 116 12.82 -2.47 -2.59
CA VAL A 116 12.29 -1.21 -2.07
C VAL A 116 11.95 -1.32 -0.60
N THR A 117 12.17 -0.24 0.15
CA THR A 117 11.97 -0.20 1.60
C THR A 117 11.24 1.06 2.05
N GLN A 118 10.42 0.95 3.10
CA GLN A 118 9.74 2.07 3.74
C GLN A 118 9.44 1.75 5.21
N PHE A 119 9.85 2.64 6.12
CA PHE A 119 9.64 2.51 7.58
C PHE A 119 9.98 1.11 8.14
N GLY A 120 11.11 0.53 7.69
CA GLY A 120 11.53 -0.81 8.10
C GLY A 120 10.90 -1.97 7.29
N GLY A 121 9.74 -1.75 6.68
CA GLY A 121 9.13 -2.69 5.75
C GLY A 121 9.93 -2.82 4.45
N LYS A 122 10.08 -4.05 3.97
CA LYS A 122 10.84 -4.39 2.75
C LYS A 122 9.94 -5.02 1.69
N SER A 123 10.34 -4.91 0.43
CA SER A 123 9.80 -5.75 -0.65
C SER A 123 10.54 -7.07 -0.76
N ASN A 124 10.03 -7.94 -1.62
CA ASN A 124 10.84 -9.02 -2.18
C ASN A 124 12.06 -8.45 -2.92
N GLU A 125 13.05 -9.30 -3.12
CA GLU A 125 14.20 -9.04 -3.99
C GLU A 125 13.84 -9.46 -5.42
N LEU A 126 14.21 -8.63 -6.40
CA LEU A 126 13.93 -8.88 -7.82
C LEU A 126 15.19 -8.62 -8.65
N SER A 127 15.67 -9.65 -9.34
CA SER A 127 16.77 -9.52 -10.29
C SER A 127 16.29 -8.78 -11.55
N VAL A 128 16.96 -7.68 -11.91
CA VAL A 128 16.64 -6.83 -13.07
C VAL A 128 17.81 -6.80 -14.06
N SER A 129 17.47 -6.67 -15.34
CA SER A 129 18.40 -6.52 -16.46
C SER A 129 18.00 -5.34 -17.34
N ASP A 130 18.90 -4.93 -18.24
CA ASP A 130 18.67 -3.85 -19.18
C ASP A 130 17.34 -4.00 -19.94
N GLY A 131 16.56 -2.92 -20.01
CA GLY A 131 15.25 -2.89 -20.64
C GLY A 131 14.11 -3.49 -19.81
N ASP A 132 14.35 -4.03 -18.62
CA ASP A 132 13.29 -4.50 -17.73
C ASP A 132 12.43 -3.32 -17.24
N MET A 133 11.12 -3.57 -17.14
CA MET A 133 10.19 -2.67 -16.46
C MET A 133 9.68 -3.33 -15.18
N VAL A 134 9.79 -2.61 -14.07
CA VAL A 134 9.40 -3.10 -12.74
C VAL A 134 8.24 -2.28 -12.20
N LEU A 135 7.17 -2.97 -11.82
CA LEU A 135 6.04 -2.38 -11.12
C LEU A 135 6.17 -2.63 -9.62
N ILE A 136 6.15 -1.54 -8.85
CA ILE A 136 6.01 -1.59 -7.39
C ILE A 136 4.52 -1.55 -7.06
N SER A 137 4.06 -2.60 -6.38
CA SER A 137 2.69 -2.73 -5.90
C SER A 137 2.66 -2.94 -4.39
N THR A 138 1.59 -2.50 -3.74
CA THR A 138 1.33 -2.82 -2.33
C THR A 138 0.86 -4.26 -2.24
N ALA A 139 1.35 -5.01 -1.25
CA ALA A 139 0.89 -6.38 -1.04
C ALA A 139 -0.57 -6.38 -0.55
N ALA A 140 -1.39 -7.30 -1.06
CA ALA A 140 -2.83 -7.37 -0.75
C ALA A 140 -3.12 -7.54 0.75
N TRP A 141 -2.25 -8.25 1.48
CA TRP A 141 -2.38 -8.45 2.93
C TRP A 141 -2.33 -7.12 3.70
N THR A 142 -1.73 -6.07 3.15
CA THR A 142 -1.61 -4.77 3.83
C THR A 142 -2.98 -4.12 4.06
N GLY A 143 -3.94 -4.35 3.15
CA GLY A 143 -5.34 -3.94 3.34
C GLY A 143 -6.08 -4.80 4.34
N TRP A 144 -5.84 -6.13 4.30
CA TRP A 144 -6.40 -7.07 5.29
C TRP A 144 -5.90 -6.82 6.71
N GLY A 145 -4.65 -6.37 6.86
CA GLY A 145 -4.10 -5.97 8.15
C GLY A 145 -4.97 -4.90 8.81
N LEU A 146 -5.20 -3.79 8.10
CA LEU A 146 -6.09 -2.68 8.53
C LEU A 146 -7.47 -3.16 8.98
N PHE A 147 -8.08 -4.05 8.19
CA PHE A 147 -9.39 -4.62 8.49
C PHE A 147 -9.38 -5.50 9.74
N LEU A 148 -8.38 -6.38 9.88
CA LEU A 148 -8.25 -7.26 11.05
C LEU A 148 -8.09 -6.45 12.35
N ILE A 149 -7.38 -5.32 12.33
CA ILE A 149 -7.24 -4.45 13.51
C ILE A 149 -8.58 -3.83 13.89
N ALA A 150 -9.32 -3.32 12.90
CA ALA A 150 -10.63 -2.71 13.16
C ALA A 150 -11.58 -3.66 13.89
N ILE A 151 -11.41 -4.98 13.72
CA ILE A 151 -12.20 -6.03 14.39
C ILE A 151 -11.54 -6.53 15.69
N ILE A 152 -10.24 -6.81 15.67
CA ILE A 152 -9.52 -7.42 16.79
C ILE A 152 -9.38 -6.45 17.96
N VAL A 153 -9.16 -5.16 17.71
CA VAL A 153 -8.95 -4.18 18.79
C VAL A 153 -10.19 -4.03 19.68
N PRO A 154 -11.42 -3.82 19.14
CA PRO A 154 -12.62 -3.78 19.96
C PRO A 154 -12.87 -5.10 20.72
N MET A 155 -12.63 -6.25 20.09
CA MET A 155 -12.77 -7.55 20.73
C MET A 155 -11.81 -7.72 21.92
N MET A 156 -10.54 -7.35 21.75
CA MET A 156 -9.54 -7.41 22.81
C MET A 156 -9.88 -6.46 23.96
N VAL A 157 -10.29 -5.22 23.65
CA VAL A 157 -10.64 -4.23 24.68
C VAL A 157 -11.81 -4.72 25.56
N ASN A 158 -12.77 -5.44 24.98
CA ASN A 158 -13.93 -5.96 25.70
C ASN A 158 -13.71 -7.31 26.40
N SER A 159 -12.61 -8.01 26.12
CA SER A 159 -12.38 -9.36 26.68
C SER A 159 -11.55 -9.37 27.98
N PHE A 160 -10.95 -8.23 28.35
CA PHE A 160 -10.10 -8.12 29.55
C PHE A 160 -10.75 -7.26 30.63
N ASP A 161 -11.69 -7.85 31.39
CA ASP A 161 -12.36 -7.17 32.51
C ASP A 161 -11.42 -6.77 33.67
N GLY A 162 -10.18 -7.29 33.68
CA GLY A 162 -9.19 -7.04 34.75
C GLY A 162 -8.19 -5.92 34.49
N LEU A 163 -8.18 -5.31 33.29
CA LEU A 163 -7.21 -4.26 32.94
C LEU A 163 -7.91 -2.92 32.71
N PRO A 164 -7.32 -1.79 33.16
CA PRO A 164 -7.78 -0.47 32.76
C PRO A 164 -7.82 -0.36 31.23
N GLN A 165 -8.92 0.17 30.70
CA GLN A 165 -9.20 0.21 29.26
C GLN A 165 -8.05 0.88 28.46
N VAL A 166 -7.46 1.93 29.02
CA VAL A 166 -6.32 2.64 28.41
C VAL A 166 -5.10 1.73 28.24
N SER A 167 -4.81 0.86 29.21
CA SER A 167 -3.68 -0.07 29.15
C SER A 167 -3.90 -1.14 28.06
N SER A 168 -5.13 -1.64 27.92
CA SER A 168 -5.51 -2.59 26.86
C SER A 168 -5.33 -1.96 25.46
N VAL A 169 -5.79 -0.72 25.27
CA VAL A 169 -5.64 0.01 24.02
C VAL A 169 -4.16 0.25 23.70
N MET A 170 -3.35 0.67 24.68
CA MET A 170 -1.91 0.89 24.49
C MET A 170 -1.19 -0.41 24.12
N LEU A 171 -1.46 -1.51 24.82
CA LEU A 171 -0.87 -2.82 24.52
C LEU A 171 -1.20 -3.27 23.10
N THR A 172 -2.47 -3.10 22.71
CA THR A 172 -2.94 -3.45 21.37
C THR A 172 -2.27 -2.59 20.29
N PHE A 173 -2.09 -1.30 20.55
CA PHE A 173 -1.38 -0.39 19.65
C PHE A 173 0.11 -0.77 19.50
N VAL A 174 0.77 -1.18 20.57
CA VAL A 174 2.17 -1.64 20.54
C VAL A 174 2.29 -2.95 19.76
N MET A 175 1.45 -3.95 20.04
CA MET A 175 1.41 -5.21 19.29
C MET A 175 1.16 -4.94 17.80
N TYR A 176 0.23 -4.03 17.50
CA TYR A 176 -0.05 -3.60 16.14
C TYR A 176 1.16 -3.01 15.42
N LEU A 177 1.83 -2.03 16.05
CA LEU A 177 3.04 -1.45 15.49
C LEU A 177 4.12 -2.51 15.29
N SER A 178 4.26 -3.47 16.21
CA SER A 178 5.25 -4.55 16.08
C SER A 178 4.94 -5.51 14.93
N ALA A 179 3.67 -5.83 14.68
CA ALA A 179 3.26 -6.70 13.58
C ALA A 179 3.59 -6.08 12.21
N PHE A 180 3.56 -4.75 12.10
CA PHE A 180 3.95 -4.03 10.88
C PHE A 180 5.40 -4.29 10.45
N TRP A 181 6.29 -4.60 11.39
CA TRP A 181 7.69 -4.92 11.07
C TRP A 181 7.89 -6.30 10.48
N LEU A 182 6.95 -7.24 10.71
CA LEU A 182 7.14 -8.64 10.35
C LEU A 182 6.67 -9.00 8.93
N VAL A 183 6.02 -8.09 8.21
CA VAL A 183 5.32 -8.46 6.99
C VAL A 183 5.75 -7.60 5.78
N TYR A 184 6.01 -8.28 4.66
CA TYR A 184 6.46 -7.67 3.40
C TYR A 184 5.42 -6.73 2.78
N SER A 185 5.56 -5.43 3.03
CA SER A 185 4.56 -4.42 2.66
C SER A 185 4.44 -4.17 1.15
N PHE A 186 5.46 -4.57 0.38
CA PHE A 186 5.58 -4.25 -1.03
C PHE A 186 5.94 -5.47 -1.87
N LYS A 187 5.47 -5.48 -3.11
CA LYS A 187 5.78 -6.51 -4.10
C LYS A 187 6.29 -5.85 -5.39
N LEU A 188 7.49 -6.28 -5.80
CA LEU A 188 8.12 -5.96 -7.07
C LEU A 188 7.75 -7.03 -8.09
N THR A 189 7.19 -6.62 -9.23
CA THR A 189 6.80 -7.52 -10.32
C THR A 189 7.37 -7.02 -11.64
N LYS A 190 7.92 -7.91 -12.48
CA LYS A 190 8.31 -7.55 -13.84
C LYS A 190 7.08 -7.40 -14.75
N LEU A 191 7.02 -6.31 -15.49
CA LEU A 191 6.03 -6.10 -16.53
C LEU A 191 6.57 -6.69 -17.84
N THR A 192 6.21 -7.94 -18.11
CA THR A 192 6.37 -8.54 -19.45
C THR A 192 5.17 -8.13 -20.30
N ALA A 193 5.35 -7.80 -21.58
CA ALA A 193 4.26 -7.41 -22.50
C ALA A 193 3.07 -8.40 -22.52
N VAL A 194 3.32 -9.67 -22.20
CA VAL A 194 2.31 -10.73 -22.07
C VAL A 194 1.34 -10.50 -20.89
N ASN A 195 1.81 -9.90 -19.79
CA ASN A 195 0.98 -9.66 -18.60
C ASN A 195 0.01 -8.49 -18.79
N GLU A 196 0.34 -7.53 -19.66
CA GLU A 196 -0.55 -6.42 -20.04
C GLU A 196 -1.73 -6.92 -20.89
N LEU A 197 -1.51 -7.92 -21.75
CA LEU A 197 -2.57 -8.52 -22.57
C LEU A 197 -3.54 -9.38 -21.77
N LYS A 198 -3.07 -10.05 -20.71
CA LYS A 198 -3.92 -10.90 -19.85
C LYS A 198 -4.81 -10.11 -18.89
N LYS A 199 -4.58 -8.80 -18.75
CA LYS A 199 -5.32 -7.91 -17.86
C LYS A 199 -6.45 -7.15 -18.57
N ARG A 200 -6.55 -7.30 -19.90
CA ARG A 200 -7.69 -6.88 -20.73
C ARG A 200 -8.66 -8.05 -20.89
#